data_AF-A0A9E2RKZ4-F1
#
_entry.id   AF-A0A9E2RKZ4-F1
#
_cell.length_a   1.000
_cell.length_b   1.000
_cell.length_c   1.000
_cell.angle_alpha   90.00
_cell.angle_beta   90.00
_cell.angle_gamma   90.00
#
_symmetry.space_group_name_H-M   'P 1'
#
loop_
_entity.id
_entity.type
_entity.pdbx_description
1 polymer ?
#
loop_
_entity_poly.entity_id
_entity_poly.type
_entity_poly.pdbx_seq_one_letter_code
_entity_poly.pdbx_strand_id
1 'polypeptide(L)'
;AKEEDASLIQDVLELMHLHHVDYTIFFRTLSSFQTGASSLNEPLRDFFLDREAFDKWADRYEDRLREEGSRDDDRPVRMNRVNPKYVLRNYLAQTAIEKAQQKDFSEIDRLLALLQNPYVDQPGMEAYAAPPPNWGKHLSVSCSS
;
A
#
# COMPACT_ATOMS: atom_id res chain seq x y z
N ALA A 1 20.05 3.41 11.28
CA ALA A 1 19.72 4.01 9.98
C ALA A 1 20.99 4.67 9.45
N LYS A 2 21.29 4.47 8.17
CA LYS A 2 22.37 5.19 7.49
C LYS A 2 21.86 6.54 6.98
N GLU A 3 22.76 7.45 6.65
CA GLU A 3 22.39 8.79 6.16
C GLU A 3 21.66 8.70 4.81
N GLU A 4 22.04 7.74 3.98
CA GLU A 4 21.45 7.49 2.66
C GLU A 4 20.01 6.95 2.74
N ASP A 5 19.61 6.36 3.87
CA ASP A 5 18.25 5.82 4.08
C ASP A 5 17.19 6.93 3.95
N ALA A 6 17.50 8.14 4.43
CA ALA A 6 16.59 9.28 4.35
C ALA A 6 16.37 9.71 2.90
N SER A 7 17.43 9.76 2.09
CA SER A 7 17.32 10.09 0.66
C SER A 7 16.50 9.05 -0.10
N LEU A 8 16.74 7.76 0.17
CA LEU A 8 16.04 6.66 -0.50
C LEU A 8 14.53 6.67 -0.22
N ILE A 9 14.15 7.02 1.01
CA ILE A 9 12.75 7.20 1.41
C ILE A 9 12.16 8.43 0.72
N GLN A 10 12.85 9.56 0.76
CA GLN A 10 12.36 10.80 0.15
C GLN A 10 12.11 10.62 -1.36
N ASP A 11 13.05 10.01 -2.08
CA ASP A 11 12.95 9.79 -3.52
C ASP A 11 11.72 8.95 -3.89
N VAL A 12 11.42 7.88 -3.13
CA VAL A 12 10.22 7.07 -3.41
C VAL A 12 8.94 7.81 -3.11
N LEU A 13 8.92 8.63 -2.06
CA LEU A 13 7.74 9.41 -1.69
C LEU A 13 7.45 10.50 -2.72
N GLU A 14 8.50 11.13 -3.26
CA GLU A 14 8.38 12.09 -4.36
C GLU A 14 7.87 11.43 -5.64
N LEU A 15 8.41 10.25 -5.98
CA LEU A 15 7.97 9.50 -7.15
C LEU A 15 6.50 9.06 -7.01
N MET A 16 6.12 8.55 -5.84
CA MET A 16 4.73 8.19 -5.52
C MET A 16 3.80 9.40 -5.61
N HIS A 17 4.25 10.57 -5.12
CA HIS A 17 3.49 11.81 -5.19
C HIS A 17 3.26 12.24 -6.64
N LEU A 18 4.31 12.25 -7.47
CA LEU A 18 4.26 12.65 -8.88
C LEU A 18 3.31 11.77 -9.70
N HIS A 19 3.26 10.46 -9.39
CA HIS A 19 2.45 9.49 -10.11
C HIS A 19 1.12 9.15 -9.44
N HIS A 20 0.76 9.83 -8.34
CA HIS A 20 -0.46 9.59 -7.57
C HIS A 20 -0.63 8.12 -7.13
N VAL A 21 0.47 7.49 -6.72
CA VAL A 21 0.50 6.09 -6.28
C VAL A 21 -0.19 5.95 -4.92
N ASP A 22 -0.99 4.89 -4.78
CA ASP A 22 -1.63 4.58 -3.50
C ASP A 22 -0.60 4.16 -2.45
N TYR A 23 -0.53 4.93 -1.37
CA TYR A 23 0.47 4.73 -0.31
C TYR A 23 0.43 3.34 0.31
N THR A 24 -0.76 2.90 0.73
CA THR A 24 -0.92 1.62 1.44
C THR A 24 -0.61 0.45 0.52
N ILE A 25 -1.13 0.48 -0.71
CA ILE A 25 -0.94 -0.58 -1.69
C ILE A 25 0.52 -0.65 -2.12
N PHE A 26 1.20 0.48 -2.33
CA PHE A 26 2.61 0.49 -2.68
C PHE A 26 3.46 -0.22 -1.62
N PHE A 27 3.38 0.21 -0.35
CA PHE A 27 4.19 -0.40 0.72
C PHE A 27 3.80 -1.87 1.00
N ARG A 28 2.52 -2.23 0.83
CA ARG A 28 2.10 -3.64 0.89
C ARG A 28 2.70 -4.46 -0.25
N THR A 29 2.76 -3.91 -1.46
CA THR A 29 3.35 -4.57 -2.64
C THR A 29 4.87 -4.60 -2.57
N LEU A 30 5.50 -3.59 -1.95
CA LEU A 30 6.96 -3.53 -1.77
C LEU A 30 7.49 -4.70 -0.95
N SER A 31 6.65 -5.30 -0.12
CA SER A 31 6.97 -6.52 0.64
C SER A 31 7.42 -7.68 -0.24
N SER A 32 6.95 -7.76 -1.49
CA SER A 32 7.31 -8.81 -2.45
C SER A 32 8.47 -8.43 -3.38
N PHE A 33 9.16 -7.31 -3.14
CA PHE A 33 10.33 -6.90 -3.91
C PHE A 33 11.37 -8.03 -3.95
N GLN A 34 11.79 -8.40 -5.15
CA GLN A 34 12.81 -9.42 -5.41
C GLN A 34 14.11 -8.75 -5.81
N THR A 35 15.20 -9.21 -5.21
CA THR A 35 16.57 -8.79 -5.58
C THR A 35 17.10 -9.64 -6.73
N GLY A 36 18.08 -9.11 -7.48
CA GLY A 36 18.80 -9.85 -8.52
C GLY A 36 18.57 -9.35 -9.94
N ALA A 37 19.56 -9.60 -10.80
CA ALA A 37 19.70 -8.98 -12.13
C ALA A 37 18.56 -9.23 -13.13
N SER A 38 17.61 -10.14 -12.85
CA SER A 38 16.45 -10.41 -13.72
C SER A 38 15.12 -9.99 -13.09
N SER A 39 15.15 -9.41 -11.89
CA SER A 39 13.97 -9.03 -11.12
C SER A 39 13.48 -7.64 -11.55
N LEU A 40 12.56 -7.60 -12.53
CA LEU A 40 11.98 -6.34 -13.01
C LEU A 40 10.95 -5.73 -12.04
N ASN A 41 10.51 -6.50 -11.03
CA ASN A 41 9.53 -6.05 -10.03
C ASN A 41 8.28 -5.40 -10.66
N GLU A 42 7.77 -5.98 -11.76
CA GLU A 42 6.67 -5.40 -12.59
C GLU A 42 5.45 -4.90 -11.78
N PRO A 43 4.93 -5.61 -10.75
CA PRO A 43 3.82 -5.09 -9.95
C PRO A 43 4.09 -3.75 -9.27
N LEU A 44 5.34 -3.48 -8.90
CA LEU A 44 5.76 -2.19 -8.34
C LEU A 44 6.02 -1.17 -9.46
N ARG A 45 6.66 -1.63 -10.53
CA ARG A 45 7.00 -0.82 -11.69
C ARG A 45 5.77 -0.24 -12.38
N ASP A 46 4.68 -1.01 -12.43
CA ASP A 46 3.40 -0.62 -13.03
C ASP A 46 2.66 0.50 -12.27
N PHE A 47 3.07 0.83 -11.03
CA PHE A 47 2.54 2.01 -10.34
C PHE A 47 3.03 3.32 -10.96
N PHE A 48 4.13 3.30 -11.71
CA PHE A 48 4.81 4.51 -12.18
C PHE A 48 4.72 4.62 -13.70
N LEU A 49 4.31 5.81 -14.17
CA LEU A 49 4.36 6.10 -15.62
C LEU A 49 5.80 6.29 -16.08
N ASP A 50 6.64 6.91 -15.24
CA ASP A 50 8.07 7.01 -15.44
C ASP A 50 8.76 5.76 -14.86
N ARG A 51 8.77 4.70 -15.67
CA ARG A 51 9.39 3.42 -15.29
C ARG A 51 10.89 3.55 -15.09
N GLU A 52 11.56 4.45 -15.82
CA GLU A 52 13.01 4.63 -15.70
C GLU A 52 13.39 5.25 -14.35
N ALA A 53 12.58 6.21 -13.85
CA ALA A 53 12.76 6.76 -12.52
C ALA A 53 12.57 5.70 -11.42
N PHE A 54 11.56 4.83 -11.55
CA PHE A 54 11.39 3.70 -10.64
C PHE A 54 12.57 2.72 -10.71
N ASP A 55 13.02 2.35 -11.91
CA ASP A 55 14.11 1.39 -12.11
C ASP A 55 15.41 1.91 -11.42
N LYS A 56 15.74 3.20 -11.57
CA LYS A 56 16.87 3.84 -10.86
C LYS A 56 16.74 3.81 -9.35
N TRP A 57 15.53 4.01 -8.82
CA TRP A 57 15.27 3.90 -7.39
C TRP A 57 15.37 2.45 -6.91
N ALA A 58 14.84 1.50 -7.67
CA ALA A 58 14.86 0.08 -7.37
C ALA A 58 16.28 -0.48 -7.30
N ASP A 59 17.19 -0.04 -8.18
CA ASP A 59 18.61 -0.40 -8.13
C ASP A 59 19.25 0.02 -6.79
N ARG A 60 19.01 1.26 -6.36
CA ARG A 60 19.51 1.78 -5.07
C ARG A 60 18.88 1.08 -3.87
N TYR A 61 17.59 0.76 -3.96
CA TYR A 61 16.90 -0.01 -2.94
C TYR A 61 17.49 -1.42 -2.84
N GLU A 62 17.74 -2.09 -3.96
CA GLU A 62 18.38 -3.40 -4.00
C GLU A 62 19.77 -3.37 -3.37
N ASP A 63 20.62 -2.41 -3.76
CA ASP A 63 21.96 -2.25 -3.18
C ASP A 63 21.87 -2.09 -1.65
N ARG A 64 20.94 -1.26 -1.18
CA ARG A 64 20.72 -1.05 0.25
C ARG A 64 20.24 -2.32 0.97
N LEU A 65 19.39 -3.13 0.33
CA LEU A 65 18.94 -4.41 0.85
C LEU A 65 20.07 -5.44 0.93
N ARG A 66 20.96 -5.47 -0.07
CA ARG A 66 22.15 -6.35 -0.07
C ARG A 66 23.10 -5.98 1.06
N GLU A 67 23.32 -4.69 1.31
CA GLU A 67 24.19 -4.20 2.39
C GLU A 67 23.73 -4.60 3.80
N GLU A 68 22.41 -4.66 4.06
CA GLU A 68 21.88 -5.12 5.35
C GLU A 68 21.67 -6.63 5.42
N GLY A 69 22.03 -7.37 4.37
CA GLY A 69 21.83 -8.82 4.30
C GLY A 69 20.37 -9.24 4.31
N SER A 70 19.46 -8.39 3.80
CA SER A 70 18.03 -8.71 3.80
C SER A 70 17.68 -9.70 2.69
N ARG A 71 17.06 -10.82 3.09
CA ARG A 71 16.66 -11.93 2.23
C ARG A 71 15.23 -11.77 1.70
N ASP A 72 15.04 -12.13 0.44
CA ASP A 72 13.72 -12.06 -0.23
C ASP A 72 12.66 -12.94 0.42
N ASP A 73 13.02 -14.11 0.95
CA ASP A 73 12.06 -15.01 1.63
C ASP A 73 11.55 -14.44 2.97
N ASP A 74 12.41 -13.72 3.69
CA ASP A 74 12.10 -13.22 5.04
C ASP A 74 11.46 -11.83 5.01
N ARG A 75 11.73 -11.05 3.95
CA ARG A 75 11.30 -9.66 3.80
C ARG A 75 9.76 -9.51 3.80
N PRO A 76 8.97 -10.31 3.05
CA PRO A 76 7.51 -10.26 3.13
C PRO A 76 6.98 -10.47 4.53
N VAL A 77 7.54 -11.42 5.29
CA VAL A 77 7.10 -11.74 6.65
C VAL A 77 7.27 -10.54 7.59
N ARG A 78 8.40 -9.83 7.50
CA ARG A 78 8.64 -8.63 8.32
C ARG A 78 7.81 -7.45 7.86
N MET A 79 7.77 -7.17 6.56
CA MET A 79 7.07 -6.01 6.01
C MET A 79 5.55 -6.13 6.15
N ASN A 80 4.96 -7.31 5.93
CA ASN A 80 3.51 -7.49 6.06
C ASN A 80 2.99 -7.35 7.49
N ARG A 81 3.85 -7.41 8.51
CA ARG A 81 3.48 -7.14 9.92
C ARG A 81 3.32 -5.65 10.23
N VAL A 82 3.92 -4.78 9.42
CA VAL A 82 3.92 -3.32 9.64
C VAL A 82 3.22 -2.55 8.53
N ASN A 83 3.08 -3.16 7.34
CA ASN A 83 2.39 -2.59 6.19
C ASN A 83 0.96 -3.17 6.13
N PRO A 84 -0.07 -2.39 6.52
CA PRO A 84 -1.44 -2.89 6.53
C PRO A 84 -1.91 -3.19 5.10
N LYS A 85 -2.77 -4.20 4.97
CA LYS A 85 -3.51 -4.52 3.74
C LYS A 85 -4.85 -3.78 3.69
N TYR A 86 -5.50 -3.61 4.84
CA TYR A 86 -6.79 -2.95 4.96
C TYR A 86 -6.65 -1.64 5.72
N VAL A 87 -7.18 -0.56 5.15
CA VAL A 87 -7.24 0.77 5.76
C VAL A 87 -8.64 1.35 5.59
N LEU A 88 -9.07 2.19 6.52
CA LEU A 88 -10.38 2.84 6.45
C LEU A 88 -10.35 3.96 5.40
N ARG A 89 -10.55 3.58 4.14
CA ARG A 89 -10.64 4.53 3.02
C ARG A 89 -11.97 5.27 3.08
N ASN A 90 -11.97 6.54 2.67
CA ASN A 90 -13.16 7.40 2.68
C ASN A 90 -14.37 6.78 1.97
N TYR A 91 -14.18 6.15 0.80
CA TYR A 91 -15.29 5.52 0.09
C TYR A 91 -15.88 4.31 0.85
N LEU A 92 -15.06 3.55 1.58
CA LEU A 92 -15.54 2.44 2.41
C LEU A 92 -16.38 2.96 3.58
N ALA A 93 -15.91 4.03 4.23
CA ALA A 93 -16.67 4.71 5.27
C ALA A 93 -18.01 5.25 4.73
N GLN A 94 -18.00 5.88 3.55
CA GLN A 94 -19.21 6.37 2.90
C GLN A 94 -20.20 5.24 2.58
N THR A 95 -19.75 4.13 1.99
CA THR A 95 -20.61 2.97 1.72
C THR A 95 -21.23 2.40 2.99
N ALA A 96 -20.47 2.36 4.09
CA ALA A 96 -20.99 1.95 5.38
C ALA A 96 -22.06 2.92 5.93
N ILE A 97 -21.85 4.24 5.80
CA ILE A 97 -22.83 5.27 6.21
C ILE A 97 -24.13 5.13 5.42
N GLU A 98 -24.04 4.98 4.09
CA GLU A 98 -25.21 4.86 3.21
C GLU A 98 -26.08 3.63 3.52
N LYS A 99 -25.45 2.50 3.85
CA LYS A 99 -26.16 1.29 4.30
C LYS A 99 -26.77 1.47 5.69
N ALA A 100 -26.04 2.09 6.61
CA ALA A 100 -26.53 2.33 7.97
C ALA A 100 -27.77 3.25 7.99
N GLN A 101 -27.86 4.23 7.09
CA GLN A 101 -29.05 5.07 6.91
C GLN A 101 -30.28 4.25 6.50
N GLN A 102 -30.07 3.12 5.82
CA GLN A 102 -31.11 2.14 5.46
C GLN A 102 -31.33 1.08 6.55
N LYS A 103 -30.75 1.29 7.75
CA LYS A 103 -30.75 0.37 8.90
C LYS A 103 -30.01 -0.95 8.64
N ASP A 104 -29.13 -1.00 7.64
CA ASP A 104 -28.22 -2.11 7.38
C ASP A 104 -26.84 -1.78 7.96
N PHE A 105 -26.47 -2.42 9.07
CA PHE A 105 -25.18 -2.22 9.75
C PHE A 105 -24.11 -3.24 9.34
N SER A 106 -24.43 -4.16 8.41
CA SER A 106 -23.52 -5.26 8.02
C SER A 106 -22.17 -4.80 7.49
N GLU A 107 -22.13 -3.65 6.83
CA GLU A 107 -20.89 -3.07 6.30
C GLU A 107 -20.00 -2.49 7.40
N ILE A 108 -20.61 -1.90 8.44
CA ILE A 108 -19.87 -1.41 9.61
C ILE A 108 -19.22 -2.59 10.34
N ASP A 109 -19.98 -3.66 10.58
CA ASP A 109 -19.48 -4.87 11.23
C ASP A 109 -18.31 -5.49 10.45
N ARG A 110 -18.42 -5.52 9.12
CA ARG A 110 -17.36 -6.04 8.24
C ARG A 110 -16.10 -5.16 8.27
N LEU A 111 -16.25 -3.84 8.15
CA LEU A 111 -15.11 -2.92 8.22
C LEU A 111 -14.43 -3.00 9.59
N LEU A 112 -15.20 -3.09 10.68
CA LEU A 112 -14.65 -3.26 12.02
C LEU A 112 -13.82 -4.55 12.13
N ALA A 113 -14.35 -5.68 11.66
CA ALA A 113 -13.62 -6.95 11.66
C ALA A 113 -12.32 -6.90 10.86
N LEU A 114 -12.33 -6.25 9.69
CA LEU A 114 -11.14 -6.05 8.85
C LEU A 114 -10.08 -5.22 9.56
N LEU A 115 -10.49 -4.10 10.16
CA LEU A 115 -9.60 -3.13 10.79
C LEU A 115 -9.05 -3.58 12.15
N GLN A 116 -9.64 -4.61 12.76
CA GLN A 116 -9.06 -5.28 13.93
C GLN A 116 -7.78 -6.06 13.59
N ASN A 117 -7.67 -6.59 12.37
CA ASN A 117 -6.51 -7.35 11.90
C ASN A 117 -6.08 -6.87 10.50
N PRO A 118 -5.66 -5.60 10.34
CA PRO A 118 -5.50 -4.98 9.04
C PRO A 118 -4.29 -5.51 8.26
N TYR A 119 -3.38 -6.22 8.92
CA TYR A 119 -2.14 -6.76 8.37
C TYR A 119 -2.29 -8.17 7.79
N VAL A 120 -3.32 -8.90 8.24
CA VAL A 120 -3.53 -10.32 7.93
C VAL A 120 -4.41 -10.42 6.69
N ASP A 121 -4.06 -11.29 5.76
CA ASP A 121 -4.89 -11.59 4.59
C ASP A 121 -6.19 -12.28 5.01
N GLN A 122 -7.33 -11.73 4.61
CA GLN A 122 -8.65 -12.28 4.91
C GLN A 122 -9.31 -12.75 3.61
N PRO A 123 -9.50 -14.08 3.40
CA PRO A 123 -10.07 -14.61 2.17
C PRO A 123 -11.45 -14.04 1.84
N GLY A 124 -11.67 -13.64 0.58
CA GLY A 124 -12.93 -13.06 0.13
C GLY A 124 -13.09 -11.58 0.43
N MET A 125 -12.07 -10.93 1.00
CA MET A 125 -12.06 -9.50 1.33
C MET A 125 -11.11 -8.70 0.44
N GLU A 126 -10.67 -9.25 -0.69
CA GLU A 126 -9.69 -8.65 -1.60
C GLU A 126 -10.16 -7.28 -2.11
N ALA A 127 -11.46 -7.09 -2.31
CA ALA A 127 -12.07 -5.83 -2.73
C ALA A 127 -11.84 -4.66 -1.75
N TYR A 128 -11.64 -4.95 -0.46
CA TYR A 128 -11.37 -3.92 0.57
C TYR A 128 -9.90 -3.46 0.57
N ALA A 129 -9.02 -4.22 -0.08
CA ALA A 129 -7.61 -3.86 -0.26
C ALA A 129 -7.36 -3.15 -1.61
N ALA A 130 -8.36 -3.09 -2.49
CA ALA A 130 -8.24 -2.47 -3.80
C ALA A 130 -8.12 -0.94 -3.72
N PRO A 131 -7.56 -0.29 -4.77
CA PRO A 131 -7.59 1.16 -4.89
C PRO A 131 -9.03 1.69 -4.85
N PRO A 132 -9.24 2.94 -4.41
CA PRO A 132 -10.57 3.54 -4.45
C PRO A 132 -11.11 3.59 -5.89
N PRO A 133 -12.41 3.34 -6.08
CA PRO A 133 -13.06 3.53 -7.37
C PRO A 133 -12.95 5.00 -7.79
N ASN A 134 -13.11 5.30 -9.10
CA ASN A 134 -12.93 6.65 -9.62
C ASN A 134 -13.79 7.72 -8.92
N TRP A 135 -15.04 7.40 -8.58
CA TRP A 135 -15.91 8.29 -7.81
C TRP A 135 -15.43 8.49 -6.36
N GLY A 136 -14.79 7.45 -5.79
CA GLY A 136 -14.23 7.41 -4.43
C GLY A 136 -13.01 8.31 -4.21
N LYS A 137 -12.28 8.66 -5.28
CA LYS A 137 -11.02 9.43 -5.21
C LYS A 137 -11.19 10.87 -4.71
N HIS A 138 -12.39 11.44 -4.87
CA HIS A 138 -12.67 12.84 -4.51
C HIS A 138 -13.58 12.98 -3.28
N LEU A 139 -13.90 11.88 -2.59
CA LEU A 139 -14.72 11.95 -1.39
C LEU A 139 -13.93 12.53 -0.21
N SER A 140 -14.39 13.67 0.27
CA SER A 140 -14.06 14.16 1.61
C SER A 140 -15.17 13.71 2.56
N VAL A 141 -14.86 12.72 3.40
CA VAL A 141 -15.74 12.37 4.52
C VAL A 141 -15.42 13.36 5.63
N SER A 142 -16.15 14.47 5.63
CA SER A 142 -16.05 15.47 6.69
C SER A 142 -16.73 14.92 7.94
N CYS A 143 -15.96 14.67 8.99
CA CYS A 143 -16.50 14.59 10.35
C CYS A 143 -16.86 16.01 10.79
N SER A 144 -17.96 16.56 10.26
CA SER A 144 -18.51 17.82 10.77
C SER A 144 -19.21 17.53 12.10
N SER A 145 -18.53 17.88 13.19
CA SER A 145 -19.12 18.18 14.49
C SER A 145 -19.27 19.69 14.64
#